data_AF-A0AAU0P8F6-F1
#
_entry.id   AF-A0AAU0P8F6-F1
#
_cell.length_a   1.000
_cell.length_b   1.000
_cell.length_c   1.000
_cell.angle_alpha   90.00
_cell.angle_beta   90.00
_cell.angle_gamma   90.00
#
_symmetry.space_group_name_H-M   'P 1'
#
loop_
_entity.id
_entity.type
_entity.pdbx_description
1 polymer ?
#
loop_
_entity_poly.entity_id
_entity_poly.type
_entity_poly.pdbx_seq_one_letter_code
_entity_poly.pdbx_strand_id
1 'polypeptide(L)'
;MAKYVYSSLPNSQIYSTDAGDIFIAGGANCTNKFMVIDRAVVTPVTDAQVTALTKCEAFLRHQKRGFLKIVNSKEEVEKVGSDMNSSDKSNPLSEAELAVDKNKAKATVNKTK
;
A
#
# COMPACT_ATOMS: atom_id res chain seq x y z
N MET A 1 4.44 20.75 3.34
CA MET A 1 3.33 19.97 3.93
C MET A 1 3.79 18.52 4.05
N ALA A 2 3.25 17.75 5.01
CA ALA A 2 3.61 16.34 5.13
C ALA A 2 2.91 15.54 4.02
N LYS A 3 3.68 14.77 3.26
CA LYS A 3 3.15 13.82 2.28
C LYS A 3 3.36 12.40 2.79
N TYR A 4 2.54 11.48 2.32
CA TYR A 4 2.61 10.08 2.70
C TYR A 4 2.89 9.24 1.46
N VAL A 5 3.88 8.36 1.53
CA VAL A 5 4.10 7.33 0.52
C VAL A 5 3.50 6.03 1.03
N TYR A 6 2.60 5.48 0.24
CA TYR A 6 2.07 4.15 0.42
C TYR A 6 2.92 3.16 -0.36
N SER A 7 3.39 2.11 0.30
CA SER A 7 4.25 1.08 -0.27
C SER A 7 3.66 -0.31 -0.08
N SER A 8 3.31 -0.97 -1.18
CA SER A 8 2.93 -2.39 -1.22
C SER A 8 4.11 -3.32 -1.48
N LEU A 9 5.33 -2.83 -1.27
CA LEU A 9 6.54 -3.64 -1.37
C LEU A 9 6.75 -4.45 -0.08
N PRO A 10 7.06 -5.76 -0.18
CA PRO A 10 7.41 -6.57 0.98
C PRO A 10 8.79 -6.17 1.54
N ASN A 11 9.71 -5.74 0.68
CA ASN A 11 11.05 -5.30 1.09
C ASN A 11 11.12 -3.77 1.20
N SER A 12 11.77 -3.28 2.27
CA SER A 12 12.11 -1.87 2.44
C SER A 12 13.11 -1.43 1.38
N GLN A 13 12.95 -0.20 0.89
CA GLN A 13 13.79 0.37 -0.16
C GLN A 13 14.45 1.65 0.33
N ILE A 14 15.72 1.82 -0.03
CA ILE A 14 16.46 3.06 0.16
C ILE A 14 16.72 3.62 -1.23
N TYR A 15 16.23 4.84 -1.48
CA TYR A 15 16.47 5.56 -2.72
C TYR A 15 17.54 6.62 -2.48
N SER A 16 18.72 6.43 -3.05
CA SER A 16 19.76 7.45 -3.06
C SER A 16 19.38 8.54 -4.08
N THR A 17 19.18 9.76 -3.57
CA THR A 17 18.76 10.92 -4.37
C THR A 17 19.69 12.10 -4.11
N ASP A 18 19.54 13.18 -4.89
CA ASP A 18 20.28 14.43 -4.71
C ASP A 18 20.06 15.07 -3.32
N ALA A 19 18.94 14.74 -2.66
CA ALA A 19 18.58 15.20 -1.32
C ALA A 19 19.08 14.25 -0.21
N GLY A 20 19.86 13.22 -0.56
CA GLY A 20 20.31 12.16 0.32
C GLY A 20 19.53 10.85 0.16
N ASP A 21 19.80 9.92 1.06
CA ASP A 21 19.15 8.61 1.09
C ASP A 21 17.75 8.71 1.72
N ILE A 22 16.74 8.36 0.93
CA ILE A 22 15.34 8.38 1.36
C ILE A 22 14.89 6.94 1.63
N PHE A 23 14.57 6.67 2.89
CA PHE A 23 14.04 5.37 3.33
C PHE A 23 12.54 5.30 3.10
N ILE A 24 12.09 4.25 2.41
CA ILE A 24 10.69 3.89 2.27
C ILE A 24 10.49 2.51 2.88
N ALA A 25 9.65 2.46 3.92
CA ALA A 25 9.38 1.21 4.62
C ALA A 25 8.61 0.24 3.71
N GLY A 26 9.08 -1.01 3.68
CA GLY A 26 8.34 -2.15 3.16
C GLY A 26 7.74 -2.96 4.31
N GLY A 27 7.18 -4.11 3.97
CA GLY A 27 6.49 -4.99 4.93
C GLY A 27 5.03 -5.25 4.56
N ALA A 28 4.60 -4.79 3.38
CA ALA A 28 3.32 -5.15 2.80
C ALA A 28 3.25 -6.67 2.58
N ASN A 29 2.10 -7.26 2.91
CA ASN A 29 1.85 -8.71 2.77
C ASN A 29 2.79 -9.59 3.60
N CYS A 30 3.50 -9.00 4.57
CA CYS A 30 4.29 -9.72 5.56
C CYS A 30 3.56 -9.71 6.90
N THR A 31 3.58 -10.84 7.59
CA THR A 31 2.99 -10.96 8.93
C THR A 31 3.77 -10.11 9.92
N ASN A 32 3.08 -9.18 10.59
CA ASN A 32 3.69 -8.36 11.63
C ASN A 32 3.77 -9.13 12.97
N LYS A 33 4.39 -8.52 13.99
CA LYS A 33 4.55 -9.15 15.33
C LYS A 33 3.22 -9.53 15.99
N PHE A 34 2.11 -8.94 15.53
CA PHE A 34 0.75 -9.18 16.03
C PHE A 34 -0.02 -10.20 15.18
N MET A 35 0.66 -10.91 14.26
CA MET A 35 0.04 -11.85 13.32
C MET A 35 -0.97 -11.21 12.35
N VAL A 36 -0.95 -9.89 12.20
CA VAL A 36 -1.79 -9.15 11.26
C VAL A 36 -1.00 -8.94 9.96
N ILE A 37 -1.69 -9.05 8.82
CA ILE A 37 -1.12 -8.83 7.50
C ILE A 37 -1.58 -7.47 7.02
N ASP A 38 -0.66 -6.51 7.06
CA ASP A 38 -0.90 -5.17 6.57
C ASP A 38 -0.74 -5.16 5.04
N ARG A 39 -1.74 -4.63 4.33
CA ARG A 39 -1.71 -4.57 2.86
C ARG A 39 -0.64 -3.65 2.32
N ALA A 40 -0.28 -2.64 3.09
CA ALA A 40 0.87 -1.81 2.78
C ALA A 40 1.26 -0.87 3.91
N VAL A 41 2.46 -0.34 3.74
CA VAL A 41 3.16 0.43 4.76
C VAL A 41 3.21 1.89 4.36
N VAL A 42 2.98 2.75 5.35
CA VAL A 42 2.88 4.20 5.17
C VAL A 42 4.15 4.84 5.69
N THR A 43 4.85 5.58 4.82
CA THR A 43 6.04 6.34 5.20
C THR A 43 5.78 7.84 5.05
N PRO A 44 5.92 8.66 6.10
CA PRO A 44 5.84 10.11 5.97
C PRO A 44 7.09 10.65 5.27
N VAL A 45 6.90 11.54 4.30
CA VAL A 45 7.96 12.19 3.52
C VAL A 45 7.66 13.68 3.37
N THR A 46 8.73 14.45 3.16
CA THR A 46 8.61 15.90 2.91
C THR A 46 8.41 16.19 1.42
N ASP A 47 7.91 17.39 1.09
CA ASP A 47 7.75 17.83 -0.30
C ASP A 47 9.08 17.84 -1.08
N ALA A 48 10.19 18.21 -0.41
CA ALA A 48 11.52 18.20 -0.99
C ALA A 48 11.96 16.76 -1.34
N GLN A 49 11.74 15.81 -0.43
CA GLN A 49 12.02 14.39 -0.67
C GLN A 49 11.17 13.83 -1.80
N VAL A 50 9.89 14.18 -1.89
CA VAL A 50 9.02 13.77 -3.01
C VAL A 50 9.57 14.27 -4.35
N THR A 51 10.04 15.51 -4.39
CA THR A 51 10.63 16.10 -5.60
C THR A 51 11.95 15.42 -5.99
N ALA A 52 12.70 14.92 -5.02
CA ALA A 52 13.91 14.14 -5.28
C ALA A 52 13.55 12.70 -5.75
N LEU A 53 12.54 12.08 -5.13
CA LEU A 53 12.05 10.74 -5.51
C LEU A 53 11.46 10.71 -6.91
N THR A 54 10.77 11.77 -7.36
CA THR A 54 10.21 11.83 -8.73
C THR A 54 11.28 11.92 -9.81
N LYS A 55 12.54 12.23 -9.48
CA LYS A 55 13.68 12.16 -10.39
C LYS A 55 14.34 10.79 -10.41
N CYS A 56 14.10 9.96 -9.39
CA CYS A 56 14.69 8.64 -9.29
C CYS A 56 13.95 7.64 -10.19
N GLU A 57 14.65 7.09 -11.18
CA GLU A 57 14.07 6.16 -12.14
C GLU A 57 13.52 4.89 -11.48
N ALA A 58 14.23 4.37 -10.47
CA ALA A 58 13.78 3.20 -9.71
C ALA A 58 12.42 3.46 -9.03
N PHE A 59 12.28 4.61 -8.37
CA PHE A 59 11.03 5.00 -7.71
C PHE A 59 9.88 5.15 -8.73
N LEU A 60 10.12 5.84 -9.85
CA LEU A 60 9.14 5.99 -10.92
C LEU A 60 8.70 4.64 -11.49
N ARG A 61 9.63 3.68 -11.64
CA ARG A 61 9.31 2.32 -12.09
C ARG A 61 8.39 1.59 -11.11
N HIS A 62 8.64 1.71 -9.81
CA HIS A 62 7.78 1.11 -8.78
C HIS A 62 6.40 1.79 -8.72
N GLN A 63 6.35 3.11 -8.90
CA GLN A 63 5.10 3.86 -9.00
C GLN A 63 4.28 3.45 -10.23
N LYS A 64 4.90 3.36 -11.42
CA LYS A 64 4.23 2.92 -12.66
C LYS A 64 3.68 1.50 -12.58
N ARG A 65 4.36 0.63 -11.83
CA ARG A 65 3.90 -0.75 -11.57
C ARG A 65 2.80 -0.84 -10.50
N GLY A 66 2.41 0.29 -9.90
CA GLY A 66 1.34 0.35 -8.90
C GLY A 66 1.77 -0.12 -7.50
N PHE A 67 3.07 -0.19 -7.21
CA PHE A 67 3.57 -0.57 -5.87
C PHE A 67 3.73 0.61 -4.92
N LEU A 68 3.89 1.83 -5.48
CA LEU A 68 4.07 3.05 -4.70
C LEU A 68 3.02 4.09 -5.11
N LYS A 69 2.40 4.75 -4.12
CA LYS A 69 1.49 5.87 -4.36
C LYS A 69 1.73 6.99 -3.35
N ILE A 70 1.76 8.23 -3.84
CA ILE A 70 1.97 9.41 -3.01
C ILE A 70 0.61 10.03 -2.73
N VAL A 71 0.35 10.35 -1.47
CA VAL A 71 -0.93 10.81 -0.97
C VAL A 71 -0.70 12.03 -0.07
N ASN A 72 -1.60 13.02 -0.16
CA ASN A 72 -1.47 14.28 0.59
C ASN A 72 -2.17 14.25 1.96
N SER A 73 -3.05 13.27 2.20
CA SER A 73 -3.80 13.14 3.46
C SER A 73 -3.74 11.71 4.00
N LYS A 74 -3.69 11.57 5.32
CA LYS A 74 -3.66 10.28 6.02
C LYS A 74 -4.98 9.50 5.86
N GLU A 75 -6.11 10.16 5.67
CA GLU A 75 -7.41 9.47 5.48
C GLU A 75 -7.53 8.82 4.09
N GLU A 76 -6.88 9.40 3.08
CA GLU A 76 -6.85 8.83 1.75
C GLU A 76 -5.95 7.59 1.67
N VAL A 77 -5.05 7.42 2.65
CA VAL A 77 -4.14 6.26 2.77
C VAL A 77 -4.90 4.95 2.96
N GLU A 78 -5.93 4.90 3.80
CA GLU A 78 -6.71 3.67 4.04
C GLU A 78 -7.49 3.22 2.80
N LYS A 79 -8.04 4.19 2.05
CA LYS A 79 -8.75 3.92 0.80
C LYS A 79 -7.78 3.47 -0.29
N VAL A 80 -6.66 4.18 -0.44
CA VAL A 80 -5.63 3.87 -1.45
C VAL A 80 -5.03 2.48 -1.25
N GLY A 81 -4.93 2.02 0.00
CA GLY A 81 -4.46 0.68 0.31
C GLY A 81 -5.33 -0.46 -0.19
N SER A 82 -6.61 -0.20 -0.39
CA SER A 82 -7.55 -1.20 -0.90
C SER A 82 -7.45 -1.37 -2.42
N ASP A 83 -7.02 -0.32 -3.14
CA ASP A 83 -6.97 -0.27 -4.61
C ASP A 83 -5.60 -0.67 -5.19
N MET A 84 -4.58 -0.88 -4.36
CA MET A 84 -3.23 -1.17 -4.85
C MET A 84 -3.00 -2.66 -5.07
N ASN A 85 -2.75 -2.99 -6.33
CA ASN A 85 -2.39 -4.29 -6.91
C ASN A 85 -2.67 -5.53 -6.03
N SER A 86 -3.96 -5.78 -5.78
CA SER A 86 -4.51 -7.05 -5.28
C SER A 86 -4.48 -8.16 -6.37
N SER A 87 -3.43 -8.17 -7.20
CA SER A 87 -3.32 -9.19 -8.26
C SER A 87 -2.89 -10.56 -7.71
N ASP A 88 -2.40 -10.61 -6.47
CA ASP A 88 -2.10 -11.87 -5.82
C ASP A 88 -3.35 -12.45 -5.16
N LYS A 89 -4.03 -13.33 -5.89
CA LYS A 89 -5.23 -14.04 -5.43
C LYS A 89 -4.94 -15.09 -4.34
N SER A 90 -3.67 -15.34 -4.01
CA SER A 90 -3.31 -16.21 -2.89
C SER A 90 -3.23 -15.46 -1.56
N ASN A 91 -3.29 -14.12 -1.61
CA ASN A 91 -3.11 -13.29 -0.44
C ASN A 91 -4.35 -13.38 0.48
N PRO A 92 -4.19 -13.62 1.79
CA PRO A 92 -5.31 -13.71 2.71
C PRO A 92 -6.13 -12.42 2.73
N LEU A 93 -7.45 -12.57 2.85
CA LEU A 93 -8.41 -11.48 2.95
C LEU A 93 -8.04 -10.58 4.13
N SER A 94 -8.12 -9.26 3.95
CA SER A 94 -8.02 -8.33 5.09
C SER A 94 -9.28 -8.43 5.95
N GLU A 95 -9.23 -7.98 7.20
CA GLU A 95 -10.41 -7.97 8.09
C GLU A 95 -11.61 -7.21 7.50
N ALA A 96 -11.34 -6.14 6.74
CA ALA A 96 -12.35 -5.38 6.02
C ALA A 96 -13.02 -6.22 4.91
N GLU A 97 -12.25 -7.03 4.16
CA GLU A 97 -12.81 -7.90 3.13
C GLU A 97 -13.53 -9.13 3.71
N LEU A 98 -13.02 -9.67 4.82
CA LEU A 98 -13.65 -10.77 5.55
C LEU A 98 -15.06 -10.37 6.06
N ALA A 99 -15.24 -9.10 6.43
CA ALA A 99 -16.54 -8.55 6.83
C ALA A 99 -17.52 -8.42 5.64
N VAL A 100 -17.02 -8.10 4.44
CA VAL A 100 -17.85 -7.99 3.22
C VAL A 100 -18.25 -9.36 2.69
N ASP A 101 -17.37 -10.37 2.76
CA ASP A 101 -17.65 -11.71 2.24
C ASP A 101 -18.76 -12.45 3.02
N LYS A 102 -18.88 -12.18 4.33
CA LYS A 102 -20.01 -12.66 5.15
C LYS A 102 -21.37 -12.17 4.65
N ASN A 103 -21.44 -11.01 3.99
CA ASN A 103 -22.68 -10.50 3.40
C ASN A 103 -22.94 -11.08 2.00
N LYS A 104 -21.90 -11.44 1.24
CA LYS A 104 -22.06 -12.13 -0.06
C LYS A 104 -22.55 -13.56 0.10
N ALA A 105 -22.07 -14.29 1.11
CA ALA A 105 -22.52 -15.64 1.44
C ALA A 105 -24.01 -15.70 1.85
N LYS A 106 -24.57 -14.61 2.41
CA LYS A 106 -26.00 -14.52 2.72
C LYS A 106 -26.88 -14.14 1.52
N ALA A 107 -26.32 -13.52 0.48
CA ALA A 107 -27.08 -13.09 -0.69
C ALA A 107 -27.33 -14.22 -1.70
N THR A 108 -26.47 -15.25 -1.75
CA THR A 108 -26.63 -16.39 -2.68
C THR A 108 -27.59 -17.47 -2.19
N VAL A 109 -27.85 -17.57 -0.87
CA VAL A 109 -28.80 -18.56 -0.33
C VAL A 109 -30.26 -18.17 -0.62
N ASN A 110 -30.57 -16.88 -0.81
CA ASN A 110 -31.94 -16.42 -1.06
C ASN A 110 -32.37 -16.38 -2.54
N LYS A 111 -31.58 -16.96 -3.44
CA LYS A 111 -31.89 -17.01 -4.89
C LYS A 111 -32.00 -18.44 -5.41
N THR A 112 -32.78 -19.27 -4.71
CA THR A 112 -33.37 -20.49 -5.30
C THR A 112 -34.87 -20.40 -5.05
N LYS A 113 -35.61 -20.09 -6.11
CA LYS A 113 -37.08 -20.15 -6.17
C LYS A 113 -37.44 -21.22 -7.18
#